data_AF-A0A916CNT4-F1
#
_entry.id   AF-A0A916CNT4-F1
#
_cell.length_a   1.000
_cell.length_b   1.000
_cell.length_c   1.000
_cell.angle_alpha   90.00
_cell.angle_beta   90.00
_cell.angle_gamma   90.00
#
_symmetry.space_group_name_H-M   'P 1'
#
loop_
_entity.id
_entity.type
_entity.pdbx_description
1 polymer ?
#
loop_
_entity_poly.entity_id
_entity_poly.type
_entity_poly.pdbx_seq_one_letter_code
_entity_poly.pdbx_strand_id
1 'polypeptide(L)'
;MPGLLDDTHVAHASNLVVAIPNPFAASVTVKARKLNSRIAVAARAHTSSATEFLRDRGADHVIMGANEIARGMVDWEVQRGQAEPDLGLQQPPKTQPKGA
;
A
#
# COMPACT_ATOMS: atom_id res chain seq x y z
N MET A 1 -0.61 29.39 2.96
CA MET A 1 -0.07 29.35 1.58
C MET A 1 -1.21 29.52 0.58
N PRO A 2 -1.64 30.75 0.25
CA PRO A 2 -2.53 31.00 -0.88
C PRO A 2 -1.79 30.70 -2.20
N GLY A 3 -2.49 30.30 -3.27
CA GLY A 3 -1.92 30.18 -4.63
C GLY A 3 -1.28 28.84 -5.04
N LEU A 4 -0.76 28.02 -4.12
CA LEU A 4 0.02 26.81 -4.49
C LEU A 4 -0.69 25.83 -5.44
N LEU A 5 -2.00 25.60 -5.26
CA LEU A 5 -2.76 24.70 -6.16
C LEU A 5 -3.14 25.37 -7.49
N ASP A 6 -3.17 26.70 -7.51
CA ASP A 6 -3.50 27.49 -8.68
C ASP A 6 -2.27 27.54 -9.62
N ASP A 7 -1.07 27.70 -9.05
CA ASP A 7 0.22 27.68 -9.76
C ASP A 7 0.63 26.29 -10.31
N THR A 8 -0.05 25.22 -9.88
CA THR A 8 0.27 23.83 -10.25
C THR A 8 -0.67 23.25 -11.30
N HIS A 9 -1.52 24.08 -11.93
CA HIS A 9 -2.46 23.67 -12.97
C HIS A 9 -3.37 22.48 -12.56
N VAL A 10 -3.72 22.40 -11.28
CA VAL A 10 -4.56 21.31 -10.72
C VAL A 10 -5.91 21.20 -11.43
N ALA A 11 -6.42 22.33 -11.96
CA ALA A 11 -7.63 22.39 -12.78
C ALA A 11 -7.58 21.47 -14.02
N HIS A 12 -6.39 21.20 -14.56
CA HIS A 12 -6.18 20.38 -15.76
C HIS A 12 -5.50 19.04 -15.47
N ALA A 13 -5.06 18.80 -14.24
CA ALA A 13 -4.40 17.56 -13.86
C ALA A 13 -5.39 16.39 -13.78
N SER A 14 -4.95 15.20 -14.22
CA SER A 14 -5.75 13.97 -14.07
C SER A 14 -5.61 13.35 -12.69
N ASN A 15 -4.42 13.47 -12.08
CA ASN A 15 -4.06 12.82 -10.83
C ASN A 15 -3.37 13.81 -9.88
N LEU A 16 -3.61 13.65 -8.58
CA LEU A 16 -2.92 14.33 -7.49
C LEU A 16 -2.42 13.31 -6.48
N VAL A 17 -1.14 13.38 -6.13
CA VAL A 17 -0.52 12.55 -5.09
C VAL A 17 -0.13 13.42 -3.90
N VAL A 18 -0.72 13.17 -2.75
CA VAL A 18 -0.44 13.87 -1.49
C VAL A 18 0.41 12.95 -0.60
N ALA A 19 1.72 13.05 -0.74
CA ALA A 19 2.68 12.16 -0.08
C ALA A 19 3.07 12.57 1.36
N ILE A 20 2.43 13.61 1.91
CA ILE A 20 2.67 14.08 3.28
C ILE A 20 1.69 13.41 4.26
N PRO A 21 2.16 12.72 5.32
CA PRO A 21 1.28 12.03 6.27
C PRO A 21 0.81 12.98 7.39
N ASN A 22 0.26 14.14 7.04
CA ASN A 22 -0.13 15.20 7.98
C ASN A 22 -1.60 15.63 7.75
N PRO A 23 -2.35 16.07 8.78
CA PRO A 23 -3.64 16.74 8.65
C PRO A 23 -3.81 17.71 7.47
N PHE A 24 -2.76 18.41 7.03
CA PHE A 24 -2.84 19.29 5.84
C PHE A 24 -3.26 18.57 4.55
N ALA A 25 -3.01 17.25 4.44
CA ALA A 25 -3.39 16.46 3.28
C ALA A 25 -4.88 16.56 2.98
N ALA A 26 -5.73 16.56 4.01
CA ALA A 26 -7.16 16.75 3.87
C ALA A 26 -7.53 18.09 3.23
N SER A 27 -6.93 19.18 3.71
CA SER A 27 -7.18 20.52 3.16
C SER A 27 -6.75 20.63 1.71
N VAL A 28 -5.63 20.00 1.34
CA VAL A 28 -5.16 19.91 -0.05
C VAL A 28 -6.15 19.14 -0.92
N THR A 29 -6.60 17.96 -0.47
CA THR A 29 -7.59 17.14 -1.18
C THR A 29 -8.88 17.91 -1.43
N VAL A 30 -9.44 18.55 -0.40
CA VAL A 30 -10.68 19.33 -0.51
C VAL A 30 -10.50 20.50 -1.47
N LYS A 31 -9.39 21.23 -1.39
CA LYS A 31 -9.15 22.38 -2.28
C LYS A 31 -8.94 21.92 -3.73
N ALA A 32 -8.20 20.83 -3.95
CA ALA A 32 -8.00 20.25 -5.27
C ALA A 32 -9.33 19.81 -5.92
N ARG A 33 -10.21 19.15 -5.15
CA ARG A 33 -11.55 18.76 -5.62
C ARG A 33 -12.44 19.94 -5.99
N LYS A 34 -12.33 21.06 -5.27
CA LYS A 34 -13.04 22.29 -5.61
C LYS A 34 -12.59 22.89 -6.95
N LEU A 35 -11.29 22.77 -7.26
CA LEU A 35 -10.72 23.26 -8.52
C LEU A 35 -10.96 22.29 -9.68
N ASN A 36 -10.93 20.99 -9.41
CA ASN A 36 -11.17 19.93 -10.38
C ASN A 36 -11.93 18.78 -9.73
N SER A 37 -13.23 18.69 -9.97
CA SER A 37 -14.08 17.64 -9.39
C SER A 37 -13.72 16.24 -9.87
N ARG A 38 -13.06 16.12 -11.02
CA ARG A 38 -12.71 14.85 -11.68
C ARG A 38 -11.30 14.32 -11.35
N ILE A 39 -10.47 15.09 -10.64
CA ILE A 39 -9.08 14.69 -10.36
C ILE A 39 -9.02 13.45 -9.47
N ALA A 40 -8.25 12.43 -9.84
CA ALA A 40 -8.02 11.29 -8.94
C ALA A 40 -7.01 11.68 -7.85
N VAL A 41 -7.30 11.39 -6.59
CA VAL A 41 -6.47 11.75 -5.44
C VAL A 41 -5.98 10.51 -4.71
N ALA A 42 -4.67 10.34 -4.67
CA ALA A 42 -3.99 9.37 -3.81
C ALA A 42 -3.32 10.10 -2.64
N ALA A 43 -3.54 9.67 -1.40
CA ALA A 43 -2.99 10.30 -0.21
C ALA A 43 -2.25 9.30 0.70
N ARG A 44 -1.26 9.78 1.45
CA ARG A 44 -0.54 9.00 2.45
C ARG A 44 -1.11 9.23 3.86
N ALA A 45 -1.28 8.15 4.62
CA ALA A 45 -1.67 8.17 6.03
C ALA A 45 -0.65 7.43 6.92
N HIS A 46 -0.72 7.69 8.22
CA HIS A 46 0.09 7.02 9.25
C HIS A 46 -0.75 6.24 10.27
N THR A 47 -2.07 6.44 10.33
CA THR A 47 -3.00 5.75 11.24
C THR A 47 -4.30 5.41 10.53
N SER A 48 -5.04 4.43 11.06
CA SER A 48 -6.33 4.01 10.48
C SER A 48 -7.36 5.13 10.54
N SER A 49 -7.39 5.89 11.64
CA SER A 49 -8.24 7.07 11.77
C SER A 49 -7.90 8.16 10.75
N ALA A 50 -6.62 8.40 10.46
CA ALA A 50 -6.22 9.33 9.40
C ALA A 50 -6.61 8.81 8.01
N THR A 51 -6.58 7.49 7.79
CA THR A 51 -7.03 6.86 6.55
C THR A 51 -8.51 7.14 6.29
N GLU A 52 -9.36 6.85 7.27
CA GLU A 52 -10.81 7.11 7.20
C GLU A 52 -11.07 8.61 6.98
N PHE A 53 -10.43 9.45 7.79
CA PHE A 53 -10.57 10.91 7.70
C PHE A 53 -10.24 11.50 6.31
N LEU A 54 -9.24 10.94 5.62
CA LEU A 54 -8.86 11.36 4.26
C LEU A 54 -9.83 10.84 3.20
N ARG A 55 -10.34 9.61 3.35
CA ARG A 55 -11.37 9.05 2.45
C ARG A 55 -12.65 9.87 2.51
N ASP A 56 -13.10 10.22 3.72
CA ASP A 56 -14.29 11.06 3.92
C ASP A 56 -14.16 12.45 3.29
N ARG A 57 -12.94 12.90 3.01
CA ARG A 57 -12.63 14.21 2.41
C ARG A 57 -12.38 14.15 0.91
N GLY A 58 -12.58 12.99 0.29
CA GLY A 58 -12.56 12.84 -1.17
C GLY A 58 -11.24 12.32 -1.74
N ALA A 59 -10.39 11.70 -0.91
CA ALA A 59 -9.27 10.91 -1.40
C ALA A 59 -9.80 9.55 -1.93
N ASP A 60 -9.53 9.24 -3.19
CA ASP A 60 -9.98 7.98 -3.81
C ASP A 60 -9.17 6.79 -3.26
N HIS A 61 -7.86 7.00 -3.10
CA HIS A 61 -6.94 6.01 -2.57
C HIS A 61 -6.13 6.59 -1.41
N VAL A 62 -6.03 5.81 -0.34
CA VAL A 62 -5.24 6.18 0.82
C VAL A 62 -4.33 5.03 1.19
N ILE A 63 -3.04 5.30 1.22
CA ILE A 63 -1.98 4.33 1.50
C ILE A 63 -1.47 4.56 2.92
N MET A 64 -1.53 3.53 3.75
CA MET A 64 -0.89 3.52 5.06
C MET A 64 0.44 2.77 4.98
N GLY A 65 1.54 3.48 5.24
CA GLY A 65 2.88 2.90 5.10
C GLY A 65 3.12 1.65 5.96
N ALA A 66 2.63 1.63 7.19
CA ALA A 66 2.78 0.46 8.07
C ALA A 66 2.06 -0.79 7.51
N ASN A 67 0.86 -0.61 6.94
CA ASN A 67 0.12 -1.71 6.33
C ASN A 67 0.81 -2.23 5.07
N GLU A 68 1.36 -1.34 4.23
CA GLU A 68 2.12 -1.74 3.03
C GLU A 68 3.40 -2.50 3.40
N ILE A 69 4.11 -2.05 4.44
CA ILE A 69 5.30 -2.77 4.94
C ILE A 69 4.90 -4.15 5.46
N ALA A 70 3.86 -4.23 6.31
CA ALA A 70 3.37 -5.50 6.83
C ALA A 70 2.91 -6.44 5.69
N ARG A 71 2.25 -5.89 4.66
CA ARG A 71 1.86 -6.65 3.48
C ARG A 71 3.07 -7.20 2.73
N GLY A 72 4.09 -6.36 2.49
CA GLY A 72 5.34 -6.79 1.87
C GLY A 72 6.06 -7.88 2.65
N MET A 73 6.03 -7.84 3.98
CA MET A 73 6.58 -8.89 4.84
C MET A 73 5.83 -10.22 4.69
N VAL A 74 4.50 -10.19 4.72
CA VAL A 74 3.66 -11.39 4.54
C VAL A 74 3.86 -11.98 3.13
N ASP A 75 3.84 -11.12 2.11
CA ASP A 75 4.01 -11.55 0.72
C ASP A 75 5.40 -12.19 0.50
N TRP A 76 6.45 -11.69 1.17
CA TRP A 76 7.78 -12.30 1.15
C TRP A 76 7.79 -13.69 1.79
N GLU A 77 7.17 -13.85 2.97
CA GLU A 77 7.10 -15.13 3.67
C GLU A 77 6.33 -16.19 2.86
N VAL A 78 5.19 -15.82 2.28
CA VAL A 78 4.38 -16.73 1.44
C VAL A 78 5.17 -17.18 0.21
N GLN A 79 5.90 -16.27 -0.45
CA GLN A 79 6.73 -16.61 -1.61
C GLN A 79 7.88 -17.56 -1.23
N ARG A 80 8.45 -17.43 -0.02
CA ARG A 80 9.46 -18.37 0.46
C ARG A 80 8.89 -19.74 0.80
N GLY A 81 7.72 -19.80 1.45
CA GLY A 81 7.06 -21.07 1.76
C GLY A 81 6.63 -21.86 0.53
N GLN A 82 6.31 -21.19 -0.57
CA GLN A 82 6.03 -21.84 -1.87
C GLN A 82 7.30 -22.28 -2.62
N ALA A 83 8.48 -21.85 -2.17
CA ALA A 83 9.77 -22.18 -2.76
C ALA A 83 10.53 -23.27 -1.99
N GLU A 84 9.97 -23.85 -0.91
CA GLU A 84 10.56 -25.01 -0.23
C GLU A 84 10.56 -26.21 -1.21
N PRO A 85 11.74 -26.64 -1.69
CA PRO A 85 11.86 -27.86 -2.47
C PRO A 85 11.62 -29.03 -1.51
N ASP A 86 11.03 -30.10 -2.04
CA ASP A 86 11.04 -31.44 -1.45
C ASP A 86 12.43 -31.74 -0.85
N LEU A 87 12.57 -31.53 0.47
CA LEU A 87 13.73 -31.93 1.23
C LEU A 87 13.68 -33.45 1.25
N GLY A 88 14.25 -34.05 0.21
CA GLY A 88 14.34 -35.48 -0.04
C GLY A 88 15.05 -36.19 1.10
N LEU A 89 14.32 -36.39 2.20
CA LEU A 89 14.62 -37.33 3.25
C LEU A 89 14.58 -38.71 2.60
N GLN A 90 15.72 -39.10 2.05
CA GLN A 90 15.97 -40.46 1.59
C GLN A 90 15.62 -41.37 2.76
N GLN A 91 14.55 -42.15 2.60
CA GLN A 91 14.17 -43.15 3.58
C GLN A 91 15.39 -44.07 3.79
N PRO A 92 15.80 -44.32 5.04
CA PRO A 92 16.96 -45.16 5.29
C PRO A 92 16.76 -46.52 4.61
N PRO A 93 17.82 -47.12 4.04
CA PRO A 93 17.71 -48.33 3.26
C PRO A 93 17.04 -49.44 4.09
N LYS A 94 15.93 -49.97 3.57
CA LYS A 94 15.24 -51.12 4.16
C LYS A 94 16.23 -52.29 4.20
N THR A 95 16.71 -52.63 5.38
CA THR A 95 17.49 -53.84 5.61
C THR A 95 16.62 -55.04 5.27
N GLN A 96 16.85 -55.64 4.11
CA GLN A 96 16.28 -56.95 3.79
C GLN A 96 16.95 -57.99 4.70
N PRO A 97 16.17 -58.84 5.39
CA PRO A 97 16.74 -59.95 6.14
C PRO A 97 17.29 -60.97 5.13
N LYS A 98 18.62 -61.15 5.10
CA LYS A 98 19.20 -62.34 4.46
C LYS A 98 18.96 -63.53 5.40
N GLY A 99 18.04 -64.39 5.01
CA GLY A 99 17.80 -65.68 5.63
C GLY A 99 18.83 -66.73 5.21
N ALA A 100 18.94 -67.74 6.08
CA ALA A 100 19.55 -69.06 5.97
C ALA A 100 21.07 -69.14 5.78
#